data_AF-A0A9X1QNJ7-F1
#
_entry.id   AF-A0A9X1QNJ7-F1
#
_cell.length_a   1.000
_cell.length_b   1.000
_cell.length_c   1.000
_cell.angle_alpha   90.00
_cell.angle_beta   90.00
_cell.angle_gamma   90.00
#
_symmetry.space_group_name_H-M   'P 1'
#
loop_
_entity.id
_entity.type
_entity.pdbx_description
1 polymer ?
#
loop_
_entity_poly.entity_id
_entity_poly.type
_entity_poly.pdbx_seq_one_letter_code
_entity_poly.pdbx_strand_id
1 'polypeptide(L)' 'MPFLLLGLAIIALIPAVFIVDGLIEGEVQAKGGSYRRAEDPGRFWAMIGMYAAMIAGLAYMAVDVVLSEPI' A
#
# COMPACT_ATOMS: atom_id res chain seq x y z
N MET A 1 14.16 11.15 13.62
CA MET A 1 13.29 11.92 12.72
C MET A 1 13.43 11.52 11.26
N PRO A 2 14.50 11.87 10.51
CA PRO A 2 14.58 11.54 9.08
C PRO A 2 14.57 10.03 8.82
N PHE A 3 15.21 9.25 9.71
CA PHE A 3 15.21 7.78 9.61
C PHE A 3 13.83 7.14 9.81
N LEU A 4 12.95 7.73 10.62
CA LEU A 4 11.59 7.23 10.84
C LEU A 4 10.72 7.48 9.61
N LEU A 5 10.73 8.72 9.10
CA LEU A 5 10.00 9.09 7.88
C LEU A 5 10.51 8.30 6.67
N LEU A 6 11.83 8.12 6.57
CA LEU A 6 12.45 7.27 5.54
C LEU A 6 11.99 5.81 5.67
N GLY A 7 11.93 5.28 6.89
CA GLY A 7 11.41 3.93 7.15
C GLY A 7 9.96 3.78 6.72
N LEU A 8 9.08 4.73 7.08
CA LEU A 8 7.67 4.74 6.66
C LEU A 8 7.53 4.82 5.13
N ALA A 9 8.34 5.65 4.47
CA ALA A 9 8.34 5.77 3.02
C ALA A 9 8.78 4.46 2.33
N ILE A 10 9.83 3.80 2.83
CA ILE A 10 10.29 2.51 2.31
C ILE A 10 9.22 1.43 2.47
N ILE A 11 8.54 1.38 3.62
CA ILE A 11 7.47 0.40 3.86
C ILE A 11 6.29 0.66 2.93
N ALA A 12 5.94 1.92 2.66
CA ALA A 12 4.85 2.28 1.74
C ALA A 12 5.15 1.95 0.28
N LEU A 13 6.42 1.89 -0.13
CA LEU A 13 6.81 1.54 -1.50
C LEU A 13 6.46 0.08 -1.85
N ILE A 14 6.56 -0.84 -0.90
CA ILE A 14 6.27 -2.26 -1.13
C ILE A 14 4.82 -2.49 -1.63
N PRO A 15 3.76 -2.06 -0.91
CA PRO A 15 2.40 -2.17 -1.40
C PRO A 15 2.14 -1.32 -2.65
N ALA A 16 2.84 -0.19 -2.83
CA ALA A 16 2.71 0.61 -4.04
C ALA A 16 3.16 -0.16 -5.29
N VAL A 17 4.27 -0.89 -5.20
CA VAL A 17 4.73 -1.77 -6.29
C VAL A 17 3.70 -2.86 -6.58
N PHE A 18 3.16 -3.53 -5.56
CA PHE A 18 2.13 -4.56 -5.75
C PHE A 18 0.84 -4.02 -6.40
N ILE A 19 0.44 -2.79 -6.08
CA ILE A 19 -0.69 -2.13 -6.76
C ILE A 19 -0.35 -1.92 -8.23
N VAL A 20 0.79 -1.33 -8.55
CA VAL A 20 1.16 -1.02 -9.94
C VAL A 20 1.29 -2.30 -10.76
N ASP A 21 1.99 -3.30 -10.24
CA ASP A 21 2.17 -4.61 -10.86
C ASP A 21 0.82 -5.29 -11.13
N GLY A 22 -0.04 -5.38 -10.11
CA GLY A 22 -1.36 -5.99 -10.28
C GLY A 22 -2.32 -5.18 -11.16
N LEU A 23 -2.13 -3.87 -11.26
CA LEU A 23 -2.86 -3.04 -12.21
C LEU A 23 -2.43 -3.29 -13.65
N ILE A 24 -1.15 -3.55 -13.90
CA ILE A 24 -0.60 -3.85 -15.23
C ILE A 24 -0.92 -5.29 -15.65
N GLU A 25 -0.62 -6.27 -14.81
CA GLU A 25 -0.80 -7.69 -15.12
C GLU A 25 -2.27 -8.13 -15.01
N GLY A 26 -3.09 -7.36 -14.29
CA GLY A 26 -4.48 -7.73 -14.01
C GLY A 26 -4.60 -8.84 -12.97
N GLU A 27 -3.55 -9.10 -12.21
CA GLU A 27 -3.43 -10.22 -11.27
C GLU A 27 -2.74 -9.75 -9.99
N VAL A 28 -3.29 -10.09 -8.82
CA VAL A 28 -2.67 -9.76 -7.51
C VAL A 28 -2.40 -11.04 -6.75
N GLN A 29 -1.15 -11.24 -6.36
CA GLN A 29 -0.73 -12.34 -5.49
C GLN A 29 -1.16 -12.09 -4.05
N ALA A 30 -1.86 -13.06 -3.45
CA ALA A 30 -2.23 -13.05 -2.04
C ALA A 30 -1.90 -14.40 -1.39
N LYS A 31 -1.90 -14.43 -0.05
CA LYS A 31 -1.63 -15.64 0.73
C LYS A 31 -2.59 -16.80 0.39
N GLY A 32 -3.80 -16.50 -0.10
CA GLY A 32 -4.82 -17.46 -0.50
C GLY A 32 -4.75 -17.90 -1.97
N GLY A 33 -3.73 -17.50 -2.72
CA GLY A 33 -3.60 -17.71 -4.16
C GLY A 33 -3.62 -16.40 -4.94
N SER A 34 -3.64 -16.51 -6.26
CA SER A 34 -3.65 -15.35 -7.14
C SER A 34 -5.07 -14.91 -7.49
N TYR A 35 -5.35 -13.61 -7.38
CA TYR A 35 -6.65 -13.04 -7.73
C TYR A 35 -6.54 -12.29 -9.05
N ARG A 36 -7.23 -12.76 -10.07
CA ARG A 36 -7.29 -12.13 -11.39
C ARG A 36 -8.50 -11.22 -11.50
N ARG A 37 -8.31 -10.04 -12.08
CA ARG A 37 -9.37 -9.05 -12.32
C ARG A 37 -10.50 -9.60 -13.20
N ALA A 38 -10.17 -10.49 -14.14
CA ALA A 38 -11.15 -11.07 -15.06
C ALA A 38 -11.97 -12.22 -14.44
N GLU A 39 -11.39 -12.95 -13.49
CA GLU A 39 -12.01 -14.15 -12.90
C GLU A 39 -12.72 -13.83 -11.57
N ASP A 40 -12.10 -13.01 -10.71
CA ASP A 40 -12.63 -12.58 -9.42
C ASP A 40 -12.33 -11.07 -9.20
N PRO A 41 -13.08 -10.17 -9.87
CA PRO A 41 -12.85 -8.73 -9.77
C PRO A 41 -13.04 -8.22 -8.34
N GLY A 42 -13.93 -8.84 -7.56
CA GLY A 42 -14.21 -8.44 -6.18
C GLY A 42 -12.99 -8.58 -5.30
N ARG A 43 -12.36 -9.77 -5.28
CA ARG A 43 -11.14 -10.00 -4.48
C ARG A 43 -9.94 -9.22 -5.01
N PHE A 44 -9.82 -9.08 -6.33
CA PHE A 44 -8.79 -8.24 -6.95
C PHE A 44 -8.87 -6.80 -6.42
N TRP A 45 -10.03 -6.15 -6.54
CA TRP A 45 -10.19 -4.76 -6.10
C TRP A 45 -10.13 -4.60 -4.58
N ALA A 46 -10.60 -5.60 -3.82
CA ALA A 46 -10.46 -5.61 -2.37
C ALA A 46 -8.99 -5.61 -1.94
N MET A 47 -8.14 -6.39 -2.60
CA MET A 47 -6.69 -6.41 -2.33
C MET A 47 -6.01 -5.10 -2.72
N ILE A 48 -6.33 -4.55 -3.89
CA ILE A 48 -5.83 -3.23 -4.31
C ILE A 48 -6.24 -2.15 -3.28
N GLY A 49 -7.50 -2.17 -2.85
CA GLY A 49 -8.02 -1.26 -1.84
C GLY A 49 -7.33 -1.40 -0.49
N MET A 50 -7.05 -2.62 -0.05
CA MET A 50 -6.30 -2.88 1.19
C MET A 50 -4.87 -2.29 1.12
N TYR A 51 -4.16 -2.52 0.02
CA TYR A 51 -2.82 -1.94 -0.18
C TYR A 51 -2.87 -0.40 -0.21
N ALA A 52 -3.87 0.19 -0.88
CA ALA A 52 -4.06 1.64 -0.90
C ALA A 52 -4.34 2.20 0.51
N ALA A 53 -5.17 1.52 1.30
CA ALA A 53 -5.47 1.90 2.68
C ALA A 53 -4.23 1.82 3.58
N MET A 54 -3.37 0.82 3.40
CA MET A 54 -2.08 0.73 4.10
C MET A 54 -1.18 1.92 3.78
N ILE A 55 -1.04 2.27 2.50
CA ILE A 55 -0.25 3.45 2.08
C ILE A 55 -0.81 4.73 2.70
N ALA A 56 -2.13 4.91 2.67
CA ALA A 56 -2.79 6.07 3.27
C ALA A 56 -2.56 6.16 4.79
N GLY A 57 -2.63 5.03 5.50
CA GLY A 57 -2.33 4.97 6.94
C GLY A 57 -0.88 5.34 7.26
N LEU A 58 0.08 4.83 6.49
CA LEU A 58 1.50 5.17 6.64
C LEU A 58 1.76 6.65 6.34
N ALA A 59 1.12 7.21 5.31
CA ALA A 59 1.22 8.64 4.98
C ALA A 59 0.62 9.51 6.09
N TYR A 60 -0.53 9.13 6.65
CA TYR A 60 -1.13 9.81 7.80
C TYR A 60 -0.19 9.83 9.00
N MET A 61 0.41 8.69 9.35
CA MET A 61 1.39 8.61 10.44
C MET A 61 2.62 9.48 10.17
N ALA A 62 3.11 9.51 8.93
CA ALA A 62 4.24 10.37 8.57
C ALA A 62 3.90 11.86 8.76
N VAL A 63 2.69 12.28 8.37
CA VAL A 63 2.21 13.66 8.57
C VAL A 63 2.04 13.97 10.05
N ASP A 64 1.43 13.07 10.83
CA ASP A 64 1.22 13.24 12.27
C ASP A 64 2.54 13.40 13.04
N VAL A 65 3.57 12.61 12.67
CA VAL A 65 4.93 12.75 13.22
C VAL A 65 5.52 14.13 12.93
N VAL A 66 5.34 14.64 11.71
CA VAL A 66 5.86 15.97 11.33
C VAL A 66 5.13 17.10 12.08
N LEU A 67 3.83 16.97 12.31
CA LEU A 67 3.01 18.00 12.94
C LEU A 67 3.05 17.99 14.47
N SER A 68 3.37 16.85 15.08
CA SER A 68 3.39 16.68 16.55
C SER A 68 4.67 17.17 17.21
N GLU A 69 5.68 17.60 16.44
CA GLU A 69 6.91 18.13 17.00
C GLU A 69 6.82 19.65 17.24
N PRO A 70 7.14 20.13 18.46
CA PRO A 70 7.29 21.56 18.71
C PRO A 70 8.52 22.09 17.96
N ILE A 71 8.33 23.18 17.22
CA ILE A 71 9.37 23.93 16.50
C ILE A 71 10.44 24.44 17.48
#